data_AF-A0A2K8ZU68-F1
#
_entry.id   AF-A0A2K8ZU68-F1
#
_cell.length_a   1.000
_cell.length_b   1.000
_cell.length_c   1.000
_cell.angle_alpha   90.00
_cell.angle_beta   90.00
_cell.angle_gamma   90.00
#
_symmetry.space_group_name_H-M   'P 1'
#
loop_
_entity.id
_entity.type
_entity.pdbx_description
1 polymer ?
#
loop_
_entity_poly.entity_id
_entity_poly.type
_entity_poly.pdbx_seq_one_letter_code
_entity_poly.pdbx_strand_id
1 'polypeptide(L)'
;MKTYLNYLIHKKWLQTLVMTMIPTLIMVLILTSSNFTRYSSGGFKDPSELLISIIFMVIVMIVIVIFRFSSLRSAKEVDLYYALPISRQKLFLAHFIYGLLQVIFVWTILYVFSFITVVAKTNGEYAEGWLVLIYLIVMFFLIILYSITVFIFLKANTIFDGIAFIILFNVLFLFVPIFFTTTILDTEPILRHPFFLNPFYSVAQISNWMVILSNEIRPYDQNIIAASWPYVVTNTVIYLTSSCFTFLYTYHHINETKTEYIGQISSSKLGYRFYIPAILITSVPNIFYIGNAITFVLLVILISAGFIGFFIYRRGLKITWIDAGYVLIPTLIGMIIGIMNNGF
;
A
#
# COMPACT_ATOMS: atom_id res chain seq x y z
N MET A 1 -27.62 10.83 5.18
CA MET A 1 -26.58 10.09 4.42
C MET A 1 -26.69 10.33 2.92
N LYS A 2 -27.80 9.94 2.26
CA LYS A 2 -27.97 10.12 0.80
C LYS A 2 -27.75 11.57 0.31
N THR A 3 -28.39 12.55 0.94
CA THR A 3 -28.25 13.97 0.59
C THR A 3 -26.81 14.47 0.72
N TYR A 4 -26.11 14.03 1.77
CA TYR A 4 -24.72 14.40 2.02
C TYR A 4 -23.75 13.72 1.04
N LEU A 5 -24.01 12.46 0.69
CA LEU A 5 -23.25 11.75 -0.35
C LEU A 5 -23.40 12.45 -1.70
N ASN A 6 -24.62 12.84 -2.08
CA ASN A 6 -24.87 13.60 -3.30
C ASN A 6 -24.13 14.94 -3.27
N TYR A 7 -24.13 15.64 -2.13
CA TYR A 7 -23.34 16.86 -1.97
C TYR A 7 -21.84 16.63 -2.19
N LEU A 8 -21.27 15.57 -1.61
CA LEU A 8 -19.86 15.21 -1.82
C LEU A 8 -19.56 14.95 -3.29
N ILE A 9 -20.43 14.20 -3.99
CA ILE A 9 -20.30 13.93 -5.42
C ILE A 9 -20.22 15.23 -6.21
N HIS A 10 -21.21 16.12 -6.06
CA HIS A 10 -21.26 17.36 -6.83
C HIS A 10 -20.09 18.30 -6.52
N LYS A 11 -19.76 18.47 -5.24
CA LYS A 11 -18.72 19.42 -4.83
C LYS A 11 -17.30 18.95 -5.14
N LYS A 12 -17.06 17.65 -5.13
CA LYS A 12 -15.70 17.06 -5.24
C LYS A 12 -15.47 16.32 -6.55
N TRP A 13 -16.43 16.35 -7.48
CA TRP A 13 -16.30 15.74 -8.80
C TRP A 13 -15.08 16.21 -9.58
N LEU A 14 -14.79 17.52 -9.59
CA LEU A 14 -13.64 18.08 -10.28
C LEU A 14 -12.32 17.45 -9.80
N GLN A 15 -12.21 17.22 -8.49
CA GLN A 15 -11.05 16.57 -7.90
C GLN A 15 -10.92 15.12 -8.38
N THR A 16 -12.03 14.38 -8.49
CA THR A 16 -12.05 13.05 -9.09
C THR A 16 -11.55 13.07 -10.52
N LEU A 17 -12.07 13.98 -11.35
CA LEU A 17 -11.65 14.11 -12.75
C LEU A 17 -10.15 14.38 -12.87
N VAL A 18 -9.58 15.28 -12.07
CA VAL A 18 -8.14 15.57 -12.09
C VAL A 18 -7.32 14.34 -11.69
N MET A 19 -7.73 13.63 -10.63
CA MET A 19 -7.07 12.39 -10.19
C MET A 19 -7.19 11.26 -11.21
N THR A 20 -8.21 11.25 -12.06
CA THR A 20 -8.36 10.29 -13.15
C THR A 20 -7.51 10.68 -14.36
N MET A 21 -7.59 11.94 -14.78
CA MET A 21 -6.99 12.41 -16.05
C MET A 21 -5.47 12.33 -16.02
N ILE A 22 -4.82 12.78 -14.95
CA ILE A 22 -3.35 12.81 -14.85
C ILE A 22 -2.72 11.41 -15.03
N PRO A 23 -3.04 10.39 -14.22
CA PRO A 23 -2.45 9.07 -14.38
C PRO A 23 -2.85 8.42 -15.70
N THR A 24 -4.08 8.66 -16.19
CA THR A 24 -4.54 8.09 -17.47
C THR A 24 -3.73 8.63 -18.64
N LEU A 25 -3.52 9.95 -18.71
CA LEU A 25 -2.72 10.57 -19.77
C LEU A 25 -1.27 10.09 -19.74
N ILE A 26 -0.65 10.03 -18.55
CA ILE A 26 0.72 9.53 -18.39
C ILE A 26 0.81 8.06 -18.83
N MET A 27 -0.16 7.22 -18.43
CA MET A 27 -0.17 5.81 -18.77
C MET A 27 -0.35 5.57 -20.27
N VAL A 28 -1.28 6.28 -20.92
CA VAL A 28 -1.47 6.22 -22.37
C VAL A 28 -0.20 6.65 -23.10
N LEU A 29 0.51 7.69 -22.62
CA LEU A 29 1.78 8.13 -23.19
C LEU A 29 2.87 7.04 -23.06
N ILE A 30 3.00 6.43 -21.88
CA ILE A 30 3.94 5.32 -21.64
C ILE A 30 3.67 4.18 -22.62
N LEU A 31 2.42 3.73 -22.73
CA LEU A 31 2.02 2.63 -23.62
C LEU A 31 2.17 2.97 -25.11
N THR A 32 1.92 4.22 -25.49
CA THR A 32 2.15 4.69 -26.86
C THR A 32 3.64 4.71 -27.19
N SER A 33 4.51 4.94 -26.21
CA SER A 33 5.97 4.92 -26.39
C SER A 33 6.62 3.52 -26.28
N SER A 34 5.94 2.52 -25.71
CA SER A 34 6.54 1.20 -25.44
C SER A 34 6.65 0.31 -26.67
N ASN A 35 7.78 -0.33 -26.92
CA ASN A 35 7.93 -1.20 -28.10
C ASN A 35 7.43 -2.63 -27.80
N PHE A 36 6.22 -2.96 -28.25
CA PHE A 36 5.69 -4.32 -28.26
C PHE A 36 6.28 -5.06 -29.48
N THR A 37 7.49 -5.58 -29.31
CA THR A 37 8.20 -6.32 -30.37
C THR A 37 7.79 -7.79 -30.37
N ARG A 38 7.74 -8.39 -31.56
CA ARG A 38 7.51 -9.82 -31.74
C ARG A 38 8.85 -10.56 -31.60
N TYR A 39 8.87 -11.66 -30.85
CA TYR A 39 10.04 -12.52 -30.79
C TYR A 39 10.21 -13.30 -32.09
N SER A 40 11.46 -13.57 -32.47
CA SER A 40 11.80 -14.36 -33.66
C SER A 40 11.29 -15.80 -33.61
N SER A 41 11.04 -16.33 -32.40
CA SER A 41 10.51 -17.68 -32.15
C SER A 41 8.98 -17.79 -32.26
N GLY A 42 8.27 -16.70 -32.56
CA GLY A 42 6.83 -16.60 -32.32
C GLY A 42 6.53 -16.02 -30.93
N GLY A 43 5.36 -15.38 -30.79
CA GLY A 43 4.93 -14.66 -29.59
C GLY A 43 5.35 -13.19 -29.52
N PHE A 44 4.63 -12.39 -28.72
CA PHE A 44 4.97 -10.99 -28.44
C PHE A 44 5.81 -10.87 -27.18
N LYS A 45 6.47 -9.72 -26.98
CA LYS A 45 6.95 -9.35 -25.65
C LYS A 45 5.75 -9.13 -24.74
N ASP A 46 5.71 -9.82 -23.60
CA ASP A 46 4.63 -9.68 -22.62
C ASP A 46 4.32 -8.21 -22.32
N PRO A 47 3.03 -7.80 -22.29
CA PRO A 47 2.63 -6.40 -22.09
C PRO A 47 2.73 -5.99 -20.61
N SER A 48 3.89 -6.25 -20.00
CA SER A 48 4.22 -5.93 -18.61
C SER A 48 4.08 -4.44 -18.29
N GLU A 49 4.22 -3.57 -19.29
CA GLU A 49 4.01 -2.13 -19.19
C GLU A 49 2.58 -1.79 -18.73
N LEU A 50 1.59 -2.64 -19.02
CA LEU A 50 0.22 -2.50 -18.51
C LEU A 50 0.18 -2.51 -16.98
N LEU A 51 1.07 -3.27 -16.32
CA LEU A 51 1.12 -3.39 -14.86
C LEU A 51 1.56 -2.09 -14.17
N ILE A 52 2.18 -1.15 -14.90
CA ILE A 52 2.52 0.18 -14.37
C ILE A 52 1.25 0.93 -13.93
N SER A 53 0.09 0.66 -14.55
CA SER A 53 -1.20 1.22 -14.14
C SER A 53 -1.55 0.90 -12.68
N ILE A 54 -1.14 -0.27 -12.17
CA ILE A 54 -1.36 -0.68 -10.78
C ILE A 54 -0.58 0.24 -9.84
N ILE A 55 0.66 0.59 -10.17
CA ILE A 55 1.51 1.49 -9.37
C ILE A 55 0.86 2.88 -9.28
N PHE A 56 0.42 3.44 -10.42
CA PHE A 56 -0.30 4.71 -10.40
C PHE A 56 -1.56 4.64 -9.53
N MET A 57 -2.30 3.54 -9.61
CA MET A 57 -3.52 3.38 -8.84
C MET A 57 -3.28 3.27 -7.33
N VAL A 58 -2.18 2.63 -6.91
CA VAL A 58 -1.76 2.59 -5.49
C VAL A 58 -1.49 4.01 -4.97
N ILE A 59 -0.75 4.83 -5.74
CA ILE A 59 -0.46 6.22 -5.37
C ILE A 59 -1.76 7.03 -5.30
N VAL A 60 -2.61 6.93 -6.32
CA VAL A 60 -3.86 7.69 -6.37
C VAL A 60 -4.82 7.26 -5.26
N MET A 61 -4.89 5.97 -4.92
CA MET A 61 -5.67 5.46 -3.78
C MET A 61 -5.25 6.13 -2.47
N ILE A 62 -3.94 6.21 -2.19
CA ILE A 62 -3.41 6.89 -1.00
C ILE A 62 -3.84 8.36 -1.00
N VAL A 63 -3.70 9.04 -2.14
CA VAL A 63 -4.09 10.44 -2.31
C VAL A 63 -5.59 10.63 -2.07
N ILE A 64 -6.46 9.74 -2.59
CA ILE A 64 -7.90 9.76 -2.36
C ILE A 64 -8.19 9.65 -0.85
N VAL A 65 -7.58 8.67 -0.16
CA VAL A 65 -7.77 8.51 1.30
C VAL A 65 -7.43 9.79 2.04
N ILE A 66 -6.26 10.39 1.76
CA ILE A 66 -5.83 11.64 2.38
C ILE A 66 -6.87 12.72 2.16
N PHE A 67 -7.29 12.97 0.92
CA PHE A 67 -8.24 14.04 0.63
C PHE A 67 -9.67 13.78 1.11
N ARG A 68 -10.08 12.52 1.31
CA ARG A 68 -11.42 12.21 1.83
C ARG A 68 -11.49 12.34 3.33
N PHE A 69 -10.43 11.93 4.03
CA PHE A 69 -10.43 11.91 5.49
C PHE A 69 -9.68 13.09 6.10
N SER A 70 -8.99 13.92 5.31
CA SER A 70 -8.30 15.13 5.79
C SER A 70 -9.25 16.10 6.47
N SER A 71 -10.47 16.24 5.97
CA SER A 71 -11.47 17.14 6.55
C SER A 71 -11.90 16.73 7.96
N LEU A 72 -11.83 15.43 8.27
CA LEU A 72 -12.11 14.89 9.61
C LEU A 72 -10.89 15.00 10.56
N ARG A 73 -9.74 15.44 10.05
CA ARG A 73 -8.47 15.56 10.80
C ARG A 73 -7.87 16.97 10.75
N SER A 74 -8.58 17.92 10.16
CA SER A 74 -8.20 19.32 10.10
C SER A 74 -8.84 20.09 11.25
N ALA A 75 -8.04 20.70 12.12
CA ALA A 75 -8.54 21.50 13.24
C ALA A 75 -9.47 22.65 12.80
N LYS A 76 -9.31 23.15 11.57
CA LYS A 76 -10.13 24.25 11.03
C LYS A 76 -11.53 23.80 10.58
N GLU A 77 -11.66 22.55 10.13
CA GLU A 77 -12.88 22.05 9.50
C GLU A 77 -13.65 21.09 10.42
N VAL A 78 -13.00 20.55 11.44
CA VAL A 78 -13.55 19.52 12.31
C VAL A 78 -14.82 19.95 13.03
N ASP A 79 -14.85 21.20 13.51
CA ASP A 79 -16.01 21.76 14.21
C ASP A 79 -17.20 21.93 13.26
N LEU A 80 -16.94 22.35 12.02
CA LEU A 80 -17.99 22.47 11.00
C LEU A 80 -18.60 21.10 10.66
N TYR A 81 -17.76 20.07 10.48
CA TYR A 81 -18.24 18.74 10.09
C TYR A 81 -18.95 18.01 11.23
N TYR A 82 -18.50 18.18 12.49
CA TYR A 82 -19.15 17.56 13.64
C TYR A 82 -20.32 18.37 14.21
N ALA A 83 -20.48 19.65 13.83
CA ALA A 83 -21.70 20.41 14.11
C ALA A 83 -22.90 19.98 13.25
N LEU A 84 -22.67 19.25 12.14
CA LEU A 84 -23.76 18.74 11.31
C LEU A 84 -24.65 17.77 12.11
N PRO A 85 -25.99 17.79 11.93
CA PRO A 85 -26.93 16.87 12.59
C PRO A 85 -26.88 15.46 11.96
N ILE A 86 -25.68 14.89 11.85
CA ILE A 86 -25.39 13.59 11.25
C ILE A 86 -24.48 12.83 12.22
N SER A 87 -24.79 11.56 12.51
CA SER A 87 -23.91 10.75 13.37
C SER A 87 -22.52 10.55 12.72
N ARG A 88 -21.48 10.47 13.55
CA ARG A 88 -20.09 10.32 13.06
C ARG A 88 -19.91 9.05 12.24
N GLN A 89 -20.62 7.98 12.59
CA GLN A 89 -20.70 6.74 11.78
C GLN A 89 -21.26 6.98 10.38
N LYS A 90 -22.38 7.70 10.26
CA LYS A 90 -22.97 8.01 8.95
C LYS A 90 -22.10 8.96 8.14
N LEU A 91 -21.39 9.87 8.80
CA LEU A 91 -20.42 10.77 8.19
C LEU A 91 -19.22 9.96 7.64
N PHE A 92 -18.61 9.13 8.48
CA PHE A 92 -17.53 8.21 8.08
C PHE A 92 -17.95 7.33 6.90
N LEU A 93 -19.13 6.69 6.99
CA LEU A 93 -19.64 5.81 5.94
C LEU A 93 -19.84 6.56 4.61
N ALA A 94 -20.35 7.80 4.66
CA ALA A 94 -20.50 8.61 3.45
C ALA A 94 -19.15 8.95 2.81
N HIS A 95 -18.13 9.34 3.59
CA HIS A 95 -16.78 9.58 3.10
C HIS A 95 -16.13 8.31 2.56
N PHE A 96 -16.32 7.18 3.26
CA PHE A 96 -15.78 5.88 2.89
C PHE A 96 -16.35 5.41 1.55
N ILE A 97 -17.68 5.37 1.42
CA ILE A 97 -18.37 4.95 0.19
C ILE A 97 -18.00 5.86 -0.97
N TYR A 98 -18.00 7.18 -0.75
CA TYR A 98 -17.64 8.11 -1.81
C TYR A 98 -16.19 7.90 -2.29
N GLY A 99 -15.24 7.77 -1.37
CA GLY A 99 -13.85 7.50 -1.75
C GLY A 99 -13.68 6.15 -2.44
N LEU A 100 -14.43 5.12 -2.05
CA LEU A 100 -14.43 3.82 -2.74
C LEU A 100 -14.99 3.92 -4.16
N LEU A 101 -16.09 4.65 -4.36
CA LEU A 101 -16.61 4.97 -5.70
C LEU A 101 -15.58 5.74 -6.53
N GLN A 102 -14.83 6.65 -5.90
CA GLN A 102 -13.78 7.42 -6.53
C GLN A 102 -12.61 6.51 -6.98
N VAL A 103 -12.18 5.58 -6.13
CA VAL A 103 -11.16 4.57 -6.44
C VAL A 103 -11.60 3.69 -7.62
N ILE A 104 -12.84 3.17 -7.59
CA ILE A 104 -13.38 2.35 -8.68
C ILE A 104 -13.42 3.15 -9.98
N PHE A 105 -13.99 4.36 -9.96
CA PHE A 105 -14.10 5.20 -11.14
C PHE A 105 -12.75 5.53 -11.77
N VAL A 106 -11.76 5.93 -10.96
CA VAL A 106 -10.40 6.21 -11.43
C VAL A 106 -9.78 4.97 -12.06
N TRP A 107 -9.86 3.82 -11.39
CA TRP A 107 -9.32 2.57 -11.90
C TRP A 107 -9.97 2.14 -13.21
N THR A 108 -11.30 2.21 -13.31
CA THR A 108 -12.02 1.85 -14.54
C THR A 108 -11.56 2.70 -15.72
N ILE A 109 -11.50 4.03 -15.58
CA ILE A 109 -11.07 4.91 -16.67
C ILE A 109 -9.60 4.63 -17.02
N LEU A 110 -8.71 4.66 -16.02
CA LEU A 110 -7.27 4.41 -16.22
C LEU A 110 -7.04 3.08 -16.95
N TYR A 111 -7.67 2.01 -16.49
CA TYR A 111 -7.50 0.67 -17.05
C TYR A 111 -8.08 0.56 -18.44
N VAL A 112 -9.31 1.05 -18.69
CA VAL A 112 -9.95 0.96 -20.00
C VAL A 112 -9.13 1.69 -21.06
N PHE A 113 -8.67 2.91 -20.80
CA PHE A 113 -7.83 3.64 -21.76
C PHE A 113 -6.47 2.96 -21.96
N SER A 114 -5.87 2.41 -20.91
CA SER A 114 -4.62 1.64 -21.01
C SER A 114 -4.81 0.39 -21.87
N PHE A 115 -5.88 -0.36 -21.62
CA PHE A 115 -6.23 -1.58 -22.35
C PHE A 115 -6.52 -1.29 -23.83
N ILE A 116 -7.33 -0.29 -24.14
CA ILE A 116 -7.60 0.14 -25.53
C ILE A 116 -6.30 0.51 -26.25
N THR A 117 -5.38 1.21 -25.57
CA THR A 117 -4.09 1.59 -26.15
C THR A 117 -3.24 0.37 -26.50
N VAL A 118 -3.20 -0.64 -25.63
CA VAL A 118 -2.48 -1.90 -25.90
C VAL A 118 -3.12 -2.62 -27.09
N VAL A 119 -4.43 -2.85 -27.07
CA VAL A 119 -5.16 -3.57 -28.13
C VAL A 119 -5.00 -2.87 -29.48
N ALA A 120 -5.14 -1.54 -29.52
CA ALA A 120 -5.01 -0.77 -30.75
C ALA A 120 -3.57 -0.82 -31.31
N LYS A 121 -2.56 -0.88 -30.44
CA LYS A 121 -1.16 -0.88 -30.86
C LYS A 121 -0.68 -2.25 -31.32
N THR A 122 -1.23 -3.33 -30.76
CA THR A 122 -0.88 -4.70 -31.12
C THR A 122 -1.94 -5.38 -31.98
N ASN A 123 -2.87 -4.62 -32.57
CA ASN A 123 -3.95 -5.13 -33.42
C ASN A 123 -4.68 -6.38 -32.87
N GLY A 124 -4.86 -6.46 -31.55
CA GLY A 124 -5.51 -7.59 -30.89
C GLY A 124 -4.76 -8.93 -30.92
N GLU A 125 -3.42 -8.90 -31.02
CA GLU A 125 -2.60 -10.13 -31.09
C GLU A 125 -2.47 -10.89 -29.75
N TYR A 126 -2.88 -10.30 -28.63
CA TYR A 126 -2.90 -10.98 -27.32
C TYR A 126 -4.25 -11.65 -27.04
N ALA A 127 -4.25 -12.64 -26.16
CA ALA A 127 -5.48 -13.17 -25.59
C ALA A 127 -6.09 -12.17 -24.58
N GLU A 128 -6.86 -11.24 -25.12
CA GLU A 128 -7.48 -10.10 -24.43
C GLU A 128 -8.33 -10.49 -23.21
N GLY A 129 -8.92 -11.69 -23.22
CA GLY A 129 -9.72 -12.19 -22.08
C GLY A 129 -8.92 -12.22 -20.78
N TRP A 130 -7.66 -12.62 -20.82
CA TRP A 130 -6.78 -12.64 -19.63
C TRP A 130 -6.44 -11.22 -19.17
N LEU A 131 -6.22 -10.30 -20.11
CA LEU A 131 -6.01 -8.90 -19.79
C LEU A 131 -7.26 -8.30 -19.12
N VAL A 132 -8.47 -8.58 -19.60
CA VAL A 132 -9.69 -8.11 -18.92
C VAL A 132 -9.80 -8.63 -17.48
N LEU A 133 -9.30 -9.83 -17.17
CA LEU A 133 -9.31 -10.33 -15.79
C LEU A 133 -8.43 -9.50 -14.84
N ILE A 134 -7.35 -8.88 -15.33
CA ILE A 134 -6.51 -7.97 -14.53
C ILE A 134 -7.35 -6.84 -13.94
N TYR A 135 -8.29 -6.28 -14.72
CA TYR A 135 -9.21 -5.25 -14.23
C TYR A 135 -9.95 -5.68 -12.96
N LEU A 136 -10.54 -6.88 -13.00
CA LEU A 136 -11.36 -7.41 -11.90
C LEU A 136 -10.51 -7.74 -10.68
N ILE A 137 -9.35 -8.36 -10.89
CA ILE A 137 -8.41 -8.73 -9.82
C ILE A 137 -7.92 -7.47 -9.11
N VAL A 138 -7.43 -6.48 -9.85
CA VAL A 138 -6.90 -5.25 -9.26
C VAL A 138 -8.02 -4.49 -8.57
N MET A 139 -9.23 -4.40 -9.16
CA MET A 139 -10.39 -3.77 -8.52
C MET A 139 -10.72 -4.41 -7.17
N PHE A 140 -10.71 -5.74 -7.08
CA PHE A 140 -10.92 -6.48 -5.84
C PHE A 140 -9.87 -6.12 -4.78
N PHE A 141 -8.58 -6.14 -5.12
CA PHE A 141 -7.51 -5.79 -4.18
C PHE A 141 -7.51 -4.31 -3.79
N LEU A 142 -7.89 -3.40 -4.68
CA LEU A 142 -8.01 -1.98 -4.35
C LEU A 142 -9.06 -1.73 -3.26
N ILE A 143 -10.19 -2.45 -3.28
CA ILE A 143 -11.21 -2.35 -2.22
C ILE A 143 -10.66 -2.80 -0.87
N ILE A 144 -9.90 -3.90 -0.87
CA ILE A 144 -9.24 -4.43 0.33
C ILE A 144 -8.24 -3.42 0.89
N LEU A 145 -7.32 -2.96 0.05
CA LEU A 145 -6.22 -2.06 0.45
C LEU A 145 -6.71 -0.68 0.82
N TYR A 146 -7.77 -0.18 0.17
CA TYR A 146 -8.41 1.08 0.53
C TYR A 146 -8.90 1.06 1.97
N SER A 147 -9.57 -0.02 2.40
CA SER A 147 -10.11 -0.15 3.76
C SER A 147 -9.01 -0.10 4.82
N ILE A 148 -7.92 -0.82 4.59
CA ILE A 148 -6.75 -0.85 5.48
C ILE A 148 -6.09 0.53 5.53
N THR A 149 -5.92 1.18 4.38
CA THR A 149 -5.29 2.51 4.28
C THR A 149 -6.12 3.58 5.01
N VAL A 150 -7.45 3.52 4.89
CA VAL A 150 -8.37 4.41 5.65
C VAL A 150 -8.21 4.20 7.15
N PHE A 151 -8.16 2.96 7.61
CA PHE A 151 -7.94 2.67 9.03
C PHE A 151 -6.63 3.26 9.54
N ILE A 152 -5.52 3.05 8.82
CA ILE A 152 -4.20 3.57 9.19
C ILE A 152 -4.22 5.10 9.27
N PHE A 153 -4.79 5.76 8.26
CA PHE A 153 -4.91 7.22 8.23
C PHE A 153 -5.72 7.75 9.42
N LEU A 154 -6.84 7.08 9.74
CA LEU A 154 -7.71 7.50 10.83
C LEU A 154 -7.14 7.23 12.22
N LYS A 155 -6.04 6.49 12.38
CA LYS A 155 -5.32 6.40 13.66
C LYS A 155 -4.52 7.64 13.99
N ALA A 156 -4.27 8.51 13.03
CA ALA A 156 -3.63 9.79 13.28
C ALA A 156 -4.61 10.85 13.77
N ASN A 157 -4.09 11.75 14.59
CA ASN A 157 -4.79 12.93 15.08
C ASN A 157 -4.66 14.13 14.12
N THR A 158 -3.68 14.10 13.22
CA THR A 158 -3.46 15.15 12.20
C THR A 158 -3.29 14.55 10.81
N ILE A 159 -3.52 15.36 9.78
CA ILE A 159 -3.34 14.97 8.37
C ILE A 159 -1.89 14.52 8.14
N PHE A 160 -0.92 15.29 8.64
CA PHE A 160 0.49 15.01 8.45
C PHE A 160 0.91 13.68 9.08
N ASP A 161 0.47 13.42 10.32
CA ASP A 161 0.73 12.12 10.97
C ASP A 161 0.03 10.96 10.24
N GLY A 162 -1.15 11.20 9.65
CA GLY A 162 -1.86 10.19 8.86
C GLY A 162 -1.08 9.79 7.62
N ILE A 163 -0.48 10.76 6.92
CA ILE A 163 0.41 10.52 5.77
C ILE A 163 1.65 9.74 6.24
N ALA A 164 2.28 10.17 7.34
CA ALA A 164 3.44 9.48 7.90
C ALA A 164 3.13 8.03 8.28
N PHE A 165 1.96 7.75 8.85
CA PHE A 165 1.55 6.38 9.20
C PHE A 165 1.33 5.50 7.98
N ILE A 166 0.78 6.03 6.89
CA ILE A 166 0.67 5.28 5.62
C ILE A 166 2.06 4.96 5.08
N ILE A 167 2.99 5.92 5.07
CA ILE A 167 4.36 5.70 4.61
C ILE A 167 5.05 4.64 5.47
N LEU A 168 5.01 4.79 6.79
CA LEU A 168 5.60 3.85 7.74
C LEU A 168 5.00 2.44 7.62
N PHE A 169 3.70 2.33 7.38
CA PHE A 169 3.07 1.04 7.09
C PHE A 169 3.65 0.38 5.83
N ASN A 170 3.76 1.11 4.73
CA ASN A 170 4.33 0.57 3.49
C ASN A 170 5.81 0.19 3.65
N VAL A 171 6.59 1.00 4.36
CA VAL A 171 8.00 0.71 4.67
C VAL A 171 8.13 -0.52 5.56
N LEU A 172 7.28 -0.66 6.58
CA LEU A 172 7.28 -1.85 7.43
C LEU A 172 7.04 -3.13 6.61
N PHE A 173 6.05 -3.12 5.73
CA PHE A 173 5.74 -4.28 4.88
C PHE A 173 6.70 -4.47 3.68
N LEU A 174 7.72 -3.62 3.54
CA LEU A 174 8.89 -3.92 2.72
C LEU A 174 9.87 -4.83 3.47
N PHE A 175 10.07 -4.61 4.77
CA PHE A 175 11.04 -5.36 5.58
C PHE A 175 10.49 -6.60 6.27
N VAL A 176 9.23 -6.58 6.71
CA VAL A 176 8.58 -7.73 7.36
C VAL A 176 8.67 -9.00 6.51
N PRO A 177 8.28 -9.00 5.22
CA PRO A 177 8.34 -10.22 4.43
C PRO A 177 9.77 -10.74 4.29
N ILE A 178 10.74 -9.83 4.06
CA ILE A 178 12.15 -10.20 3.93
C ILE A 178 12.61 -10.88 5.23
N PHE A 179 12.37 -10.25 6.38
CA PHE A 179 12.68 -10.80 7.70
C PHE A 179 12.11 -12.20 7.90
N PHE A 180 10.83 -12.43 7.57
CA PHE A 180 10.26 -13.76 7.69
C PHE A 180 10.94 -14.77 6.77
N THR A 181 11.22 -14.40 5.51
CA THR A 181 11.81 -15.32 4.53
C THR A 181 13.29 -15.64 4.75
N THR A 182 14.08 -14.68 5.24
CA THR A 182 15.54 -14.81 5.41
C THR A 182 15.94 -15.18 6.83
N THR A 183 15.08 -14.90 7.82
CA THR A 183 15.45 -15.00 9.24
C THR A 183 14.65 -16.10 9.93
N ILE A 184 13.31 -16.11 9.77
CA ILE A 184 12.45 -17.05 10.51
C ILE A 184 12.26 -18.36 9.74
N LEU A 185 12.04 -18.29 8.44
CA LEU A 185 11.62 -19.40 7.59
C LEU A 185 12.75 -19.89 6.66
N ASP A 186 14.00 -19.52 6.94
CA ASP A 186 15.13 -19.86 6.06
C ASP A 186 15.34 -21.38 5.94
N THR A 187 14.94 -22.14 6.96
CA THR A 187 15.00 -23.61 6.97
C THR A 187 13.87 -24.29 6.21
N GLU A 188 12.82 -23.56 5.83
CA GLU A 188 11.63 -24.11 5.16
C GLU A 188 11.62 -23.71 3.68
N PRO A 189 12.17 -24.55 2.77
CA PRO A 189 12.29 -24.20 1.35
C PRO A 189 10.93 -23.95 0.68
N ILE A 190 9.87 -24.55 1.22
CA ILE A 190 8.49 -24.39 0.74
C ILE A 190 7.89 -23.04 1.13
N LEU A 191 8.45 -22.32 2.11
CA LEU A 191 7.96 -21.03 2.63
C LEU A 191 8.86 -19.82 2.28
N ARG A 192 9.90 -20.03 1.49
CA ARG A 192 10.91 -19.03 1.14
C ARG A 192 10.54 -18.15 -0.07
N HIS A 193 9.26 -17.82 -0.25
CA HIS A 193 8.89 -16.90 -1.34
C HIS A 193 9.03 -15.43 -0.89
N PRO A 194 9.91 -14.65 -1.52
CA PRO A 194 10.14 -13.27 -1.11
C PRO A 194 8.86 -12.44 -1.22
N PHE A 195 8.68 -11.51 -0.30
CA PHE A 195 7.57 -10.54 -0.30
C PHE A 195 6.16 -11.10 -0.13
N PHE A 196 5.97 -12.38 0.20
CA PHE A 196 4.63 -12.96 0.28
C PHE A 196 3.70 -12.31 1.32
N LEU A 197 4.24 -11.65 2.35
CA LEU A 197 3.46 -10.89 3.34
C LEU A 197 3.19 -9.44 2.93
N ASN A 198 3.70 -8.97 1.79
CA ASN A 198 3.50 -7.60 1.33
C ASN A 198 2.04 -7.39 0.86
N PRO A 199 1.38 -6.25 1.18
CA PRO A 199 -0.01 -6.00 0.80
C PRO A 199 -0.29 -6.01 -0.70
N PHE A 200 0.74 -5.79 -1.52
CA PHE A 200 0.64 -5.76 -2.97
C PHE A 200 1.05 -7.09 -3.63
N TYR A 201 1.44 -8.10 -2.86
CA TYR A 201 1.98 -9.35 -3.39
C TYR A 201 0.98 -10.09 -4.27
N SER A 202 -0.22 -10.41 -3.76
CA SER A 202 -1.21 -11.18 -4.53
C SER A 202 -1.65 -10.47 -5.80
N VAL A 203 -1.90 -9.14 -5.73
CA VAL A 203 -2.29 -8.39 -6.93
C VAL A 203 -1.15 -8.37 -7.96
N ALA A 204 0.11 -8.18 -7.54
CA ALA A 204 1.24 -8.19 -8.45
C ALA A 204 1.43 -9.56 -9.11
N GLN A 205 1.39 -10.65 -8.33
CA GLN A 205 1.58 -12.01 -8.86
C GLN A 205 0.46 -12.42 -9.80
N ILE A 206 -0.81 -12.29 -9.38
CA ILE A 206 -1.93 -12.71 -10.23
C ILE A 206 -1.97 -11.86 -11.51
N SER A 207 -1.78 -10.54 -11.42
CA SER A 207 -1.75 -9.70 -12.62
C SER A 207 -0.59 -10.04 -13.55
N ASN A 208 0.58 -10.39 -13.01
CA ASN A 208 1.70 -10.89 -13.81
C ASN A 208 1.34 -12.21 -14.52
N TRP A 209 0.71 -13.15 -13.81
CA TRP A 209 0.25 -14.40 -14.42
C TRP A 209 -0.75 -14.14 -15.55
N MET A 210 -1.71 -13.22 -15.38
CA MET A 210 -2.65 -12.87 -16.44
C MET A 210 -1.94 -12.28 -17.67
N VAL A 211 -0.88 -11.48 -17.46
CA VAL A 211 -0.06 -10.96 -18.56
C VAL A 211 0.66 -12.09 -19.29
N ILE A 212 1.25 -13.06 -18.59
CA ILE A 212 1.91 -14.23 -19.19
C ILE A 212 0.87 -15.09 -19.95
N LEU A 213 -0.29 -15.36 -19.33
CA LEU A 213 -1.37 -16.14 -19.94
C LEU A 213 -2.00 -15.44 -21.15
N SER A 214 -1.87 -14.12 -21.27
CA SER A 214 -2.31 -13.37 -22.45
C SER A 214 -1.45 -13.66 -23.70
N ASN A 215 -0.33 -14.36 -23.53
CA ASN A 215 0.62 -14.75 -24.55
C ASN A 215 0.87 -16.28 -24.50
N GLU A 216 1.78 -16.80 -25.31
CA GLU A 216 2.14 -18.22 -25.27
C GLU A 216 2.93 -18.57 -23.99
N ILE A 217 2.36 -19.48 -23.18
CA ILE A 217 2.93 -19.89 -21.90
C ILE A 217 4.16 -20.78 -22.13
N ARG A 218 5.30 -20.42 -21.54
CA ARG A 218 6.48 -21.30 -21.52
C ARG A 218 6.38 -22.30 -20.35
N PRO A 219 6.93 -23.52 -20.49
CA PRO A 219 6.93 -24.51 -19.40
C PRO A 219 7.56 -24.00 -18.09
N TYR A 220 8.54 -23.10 -18.19
CA TYR A 220 9.17 -22.46 -17.03
C TYR A 220 8.19 -21.59 -16.22
N ASP A 221 7.33 -20.83 -16.91
CA ASP A 221 6.37 -19.92 -16.28
C ASP A 221 5.29 -20.70 -15.52
N GLN A 222 4.90 -21.88 -16.02
CA GLN A 222 3.93 -22.76 -15.33
C GLN A 222 4.44 -23.22 -13.97
N ASN A 223 5.73 -23.54 -13.87
CA ASN A 223 6.33 -23.98 -12.61
C ASN A 223 6.39 -22.84 -11.58
N ILE A 224 6.66 -21.60 -12.02
CA ILE A 224 6.66 -20.42 -11.14
C ILE A 224 5.24 -20.14 -10.62
N ILE A 225 4.24 -20.19 -11.49
CA ILE A 225 2.83 -19.99 -11.11
C ILE A 225 2.40 -21.04 -10.07
N ALA A 226 2.70 -22.31 -10.33
CA ALA A 226 2.37 -23.40 -9.42
C ALA A 226 3.03 -23.23 -8.03
N ALA A 227 4.30 -22.82 -8.00
CA ALA A 227 5.04 -22.61 -6.75
C ALA A 227 4.52 -21.42 -5.92
N SER A 228 4.01 -20.38 -6.58
CA SER A 228 3.57 -19.13 -5.93
C SER A 228 2.10 -19.13 -5.48
N TRP A 229 1.29 -20.08 -5.96
CA TRP A 229 -0.14 -20.18 -5.64
C TRP A 229 -0.47 -20.22 -4.13
N PRO A 230 0.18 -21.05 -3.29
CA PRO A 230 -0.16 -21.11 -1.86
C PRO A 230 0.02 -19.76 -1.17
N TYR A 231 1.07 -19.03 -1.54
CA TYR A 231 1.40 -17.71 -0.98
C TYR A 231 0.39 -16.64 -1.37
N VAL A 232 -0.09 -16.67 -2.61
CA VAL A 232 -1.15 -15.78 -3.09
C VAL A 232 -2.44 -16.03 -2.29
N VAL A 233 -2.81 -17.29 -2.04
CA VAL A 233 -3.97 -17.63 -1.23
C VAL A 233 -3.79 -17.13 0.22
N THR A 234 -2.66 -17.43 0.86
CA THR A 234 -2.37 -16.99 2.23
C THR A 234 -2.40 -15.47 2.36
N ASN A 235 -1.72 -14.75 1.47
CA ASN A 235 -1.71 -13.29 1.45
C ASN A 235 -3.13 -12.72 1.27
N THR A 236 -3.90 -13.26 0.33
CA THR A 236 -5.27 -12.82 0.07
C THR A 236 -6.16 -13.00 1.29
N VAL A 237 -6.07 -14.14 1.98
CA VAL A 237 -6.84 -14.41 3.20
C VAL A 237 -6.44 -13.43 4.32
N ILE A 238 -5.14 -13.21 4.53
CA ILE A 238 -4.64 -12.27 5.55
C ILE A 238 -5.17 -10.85 5.31
N TYR A 239 -5.08 -10.34 4.08
CA TYR A 239 -5.48 -8.97 3.78
C TYR A 239 -6.98 -8.79 3.69
N LEU A 240 -7.73 -9.79 3.20
CA LEU A 240 -9.20 -9.77 3.21
C LEU A 240 -9.75 -9.74 4.64
N THR A 241 -9.23 -10.61 5.52
CA THR A 241 -9.64 -10.64 6.93
C THR A 241 -9.24 -9.35 7.65
N SER A 242 -8.02 -8.85 7.43
CA SER A 242 -7.54 -7.58 7.98
C SER A 242 -8.39 -6.39 7.51
N SER A 243 -8.76 -6.35 6.24
CA SER A 243 -9.64 -5.31 5.69
C SER A 243 -11.02 -5.30 6.35
N CYS A 244 -11.65 -6.48 6.48
CA CYS A 244 -12.93 -6.61 7.16
C CYS A 244 -12.84 -6.15 8.63
N PHE A 245 -11.82 -6.64 9.35
CA PHE A 245 -11.60 -6.27 10.74
C PHE A 245 -11.35 -4.78 10.91
N THR A 246 -10.47 -4.18 10.10
CA THR A 246 -10.13 -2.75 10.20
C THR A 246 -11.31 -1.85 9.84
N PHE A 247 -12.13 -2.23 8.86
CA PHE A 247 -13.36 -1.52 8.53
C PHE A 247 -14.36 -1.56 9.69
N LEU A 248 -14.70 -2.76 10.18
CA LEU A 248 -15.64 -2.95 11.29
C LEU A 248 -15.18 -2.24 12.55
N TYR A 249 -13.89 -2.39 12.88
CA TYR A 249 -13.28 -1.70 14.01
C TYR A 249 -13.44 -0.18 13.89
N THR A 250 -13.10 0.39 12.74
CA THR A 250 -13.21 1.84 12.49
C THR A 250 -14.66 2.30 12.62
N TYR A 251 -15.58 1.57 12.00
CA TYR A 251 -17.00 1.90 12.01
C TYR A 251 -17.59 1.93 13.42
N HIS A 252 -17.23 0.96 14.27
CA HIS A 252 -17.73 0.91 15.65
C HIS A 252 -17.08 1.99 16.55
N HIS A 253 -15.77 2.20 16.44
CA HIS A 253 -15.04 3.07 17.37
C HIS A 253 -14.99 4.55 16.97
N ILE A 254 -15.51 4.94 15.79
CA ILE A 254 -15.47 6.34 15.33
C ILE A 254 -16.28 7.30 16.22
N ASN A 255 -17.28 6.79 16.95
CA ASN A 255 -18.05 7.61 17.87
C ASN A 255 -17.25 7.92 19.16
N GLU A 256 -16.36 7.02 19.56
CA GLU A 256 -15.55 7.14 20.79
C GLU A 256 -14.35 8.08 20.62
N THR A 257 -13.96 8.39 19.38
CA THR A 257 -12.85 9.31 19.13
C THR A 257 -13.23 10.71 19.58
N LYS A 258 -12.54 11.22 20.60
CA LYS A 258 -12.75 12.58 21.09
C LYS A 258 -12.24 13.61 20.07
N THR A 259 -13.01 14.66 19.86
CA THR A 259 -12.67 15.75 18.92
C THR A 259 -11.51 16.60 19.41
N GLU A 260 -11.31 16.69 20.73
CA GLU A 260 -10.20 17.42 21.37
C GLU A 260 -8.81 16.95 20.93
N TYR A 261 -8.68 15.68 20.54
CA TYR A 261 -7.41 15.13 20.09
C TYR A 261 -7.06 15.55 18.66
N ILE A 262 -8.01 16.07 17.87
CA ILE A 262 -7.78 16.42 16.47
C ILE A 262 -6.92 17.68 16.41
N GLY A 263 -5.83 17.63 15.63
CA GLY A 263 -4.82 18.69 15.58
C GLY A 263 -3.65 18.51 16.57
N GLN A 264 -3.83 17.69 17.62
CA GLN A 264 -2.79 17.39 18.60
C GLN A 264 -1.80 16.33 18.09
N ILE A 265 -0.68 16.15 18.80
CA ILE A 265 0.31 15.11 18.48
C ILE A 265 -0.35 13.72 18.55
N SER A 266 -0.12 12.89 17.53
CA SER A 266 -0.73 11.56 17.44
C SER A 266 -0.10 10.58 18.43
N SER A 267 -0.83 10.22 19.50
CA SER A 267 -0.38 9.28 20.54
C SER A 267 -0.90 7.84 20.35
N SER A 268 -1.45 7.51 19.18
CA SER A 268 -1.97 6.17 18.86
C SER A 268 -0.94 5.08 19.11
N LYS A 269 -1.39 3.95 19.67
CA LYS A 269 -0.59 2.74 19.83
C LYS A 269 -0.05 2.24 18.47
N LEU A 270 -0.89 2.28 17.44
CA LEU A 270 -0.51 2.01 16.05
C LEU A 270 -0.08 3.32 15.38
N GLY A 271 1.10 3.81 15.77
CA GLY A 271 1.68 5.06 15.28
C GLY A 271 3.20 4.99 15.30
N TYR A 272 3.88 6.14 15.42
CA TYR A 272 5.36 6.20 15.41
C TYR A 272 6.01 5.24 16.41
N ARG A 273 5.44 5.13 17.62
CA ARG A 273 5.94 4.25 18.70
C ARG A 273 5.81 2.76 18.42
N PHE A 274 5.05 2.36 17.40
CA PHE A 274 4.96 0.98 16.95
C PHE A 274 5.75 0.78 15.66
N TYR A 275 5.50 1.62 14.65
CA TYR A 275 6.09 1.43 13.34
C TYR A 275 7.62 1.57 13.35
N ILE A 276 8.19 2.57 14.03
CA ILE A 276 9.64 2.78 14.04
C ILE A 276 10.35 1.58 14.68
N PRO A 277 10.00 1.15 15.91
CA PRO A 277 10.56 -0.08 16.48
C PRO A 277 10.39 -1.32 15.60
N ALA A 278 9.19 -1.53 15.03
CA ALA A 278 8.91 -2.70 14.21
C ALA A 278 9.73 -2.72 12.92
N ILE A 279 9.91 -1.56 12.26
CA ILE A 279 10.78 -1.40 11.10
C ILE A 279 12.23 -1.73 11.49
N LEU A 280 12.73 -1.22 12.62
CA LEU A 280 14.10 -1.49 13.06
C LEU A 280 14.33 -2.97 13.38
N ILE A 281 13.43 -3.61 14.14
CA ILE A 281 13.52 -5.04 14.47
C ILE A 281 13.53 -5.91 13.22
N THR A 282 12.77 -5.53 12.18
CA THR A 282 12.65 -6.34 10.96
C THR A 282 13.72 -6.00 9.93
N SER A 283 14.18 -4.74 9.82
CA SER A 283 15.17 -4.32 8.83
C SER A 283 16.61 -4.63 9.24
N VAL A 284 16.95 -4.48 10.53
CA VAL A 284 18.34 -4.63 11.01
C VAL A 284 18.89 -6.06 10.84
N PRO A 285 18.17 -7.15 11.12
CA PRO A 285 18.69 -8.50 10.87
C PRO A 285 19.05 -8.72 9.39
N ASN A 286 18.26 -8.16 8.48
CA ASN A 286 18.42 -8.38 7.03
C ASN A 286 19.70 -7.77 6.44
N ILE A 287 20.28 -6.73 7.08
CA ILE A 287 21.50 -6.09 6.58
C ILE A 287 22.79 -6.86 6.93
N PHE A 288 22.71 -7.84 7.83
CA PHE A 288 23.86 -8.68 8.21
C PHE A 288 24.28 -9.67 7.10
N TYR A 289 23.49 -9.82 6.04
CA TYR A 289 23.81 -10.68 4.89
C TYR A 289 24.71 -10.00 3.83
N ILE A 290 24.93 -8.69 3.93
CA ILE A 290 25.50 -7.88 2.83
C ILE A 290 27.04 -7.72 2.97
N GLY A 291 27.61 -8.03 4.15
CA GLY A 291 29.04 -7.98 4.43
C GLY A 291 29.47 -6.80 5.32
N ASN A 292 30.56 -7.01 6.08
CA ASN A 292 30.90 -6.24 7.29
C ASN A 292 30.88 -4.70 7.10
N ALA A 293 31.57 -4.16 6.10
CA ALA A 293 31.67 -2.71 5.93
C ALA A 293 30.34 -2.05 5.53
N ILE A 294 29.55 -2.71 4.67
CA ILE A 294 28.26 -2.19 4.19
C ILE A 294 27.21 -2.29 5.30
N THR A 295 27.24 -3.36 6.10
CA THR A 295 26.33 -3.54 7.24
C THR A 295 26.44 -2.37 8.23
N PHE A 296 27.65 -1.90 8.58
CA PHE A 296 27.80 -0.76 9.50
C PHE A 296 27.21 0.53 8.93
N VAL A 297 27.42 0.82 7.64
CA VAL A 297 26.86 2.02 6.99
C VAL A 297 25.34 1.97 6.99
N LEU A 298 24.74 0.84 6.61
CA LEU A 298 23.29 0.67 6.59
C LEU A 298 22.68 0.74 8.00
N LEU A 299 23.38 0.22 9.01
CA LEU A 299 22.95 0.30 10.40
C LEU A 299 22.88 1.75 10.86
N VAL A 300 23.91 2.57 10.57
CA VAL A 300 23.92 4.00 10.91
C VAL A 300 22.77 4.73 10.20
N ILE A 301 22.49 4.39 8.94
CA ILE A 301 21.38 4.99 8.19
C ILE A 301 20.03 4.62 8.83
N LEU A 302 19.81 3.35 9.21
CA LEU A 302 18.55 2.90 9.82
C LEU A 302 18.33 3.53 11.20
N ILE A 303 19.36 3.58 12.05
CA ILE A 303 19.29 4.25 13.36
C ILE A 303 18.97 5.73 13.16
N SER A 304 19.66 6.39 12.23
CA SER A 304 19.46 7.81 11.90
C SER A 304 18.03 8.06 11.39
N ALA A 305 17.51 7.20 10.51
CA ALA A 305 16.14 7.26 10.03
C ALA A 305 15.12 7.08 11.17
N GLY A 306 15.40 6.19 12.12
CA GLY A 306 14.60 6.01 13.34
C GLY A 306 14.52 7.30 14.17
N PHE A 307 15.65 7.95 14.43
CA PHE A 307 15.68 9.24 15.12
C PHE A 307 14.99 10.36 14.35
N ILE A 308 15.16 10.43 13.02
CA ILE A 308 14.44 11.37 12.16
C ILE A 308 12.93 11.16 12.29
N GLY A 309 12.45 9.91 12.29
CA GLY A 309 11.04 9.60 12.52
C GLY A 309 10.52 10.13 13.86
N PHE A 310 11.32 10.06 14.93
CA PHE A 310 10.95 10.63 16.23
C PHE A 310 11.04 12.17 16.29
N PHE A 311 11.95 12.80 15.54
CA PHE A 311 11.93 14.26 15.38
C PHE A 311 10.65 14.73 14.71
N ILE A 312 10.21 14.01 13.66
CA ILE A 312 8.95 14.27 12.96
C ILE A 312 7.77 14.11 13.94
N TYR A 313 7.75 13.03 14.73
CA TYR A 313 6.72 12.78 15.75
C TYR A 313 6.63 13.92 16.79
N ARG A 314 7.76 14.39 17.32
CA ARG A 314 7.80 15.42 18.36
C ARG A 314 7.54 16.83 17.84
N ARG A 315 7.64 17.05 16.52
CA ARG A 315 7.63 18.39 15.89
C ARG A 315 8.68 19.32 16.50
N GLY A 316 9.84 18.77 16.87
CA GLY A 316 10.91 19.50 17.53
C GLY A 316 12.17 18.65 17.73
N LEU A 317 13.29 19.32 18.00
CA LEU A 317 14.62 18.71 18.10
C LEU A 317 14.92 18.04 19.46
N LYS A 318 14.01 18.11 20.43
CA LYS A 318 14.22 17.53 21.77
C LYS A 318 13.83 16.05 21.76
N ILE A 319 14.82 15.17 21.65
CA ILE A 319 14.66 13.73 21.86
C ILE A 319 14.67 13.44 23.36
N THR A 320 13.68 12.67 23.82
CA THR A 320 13.68 12.16 25.20
C THR A 320 14.40 10.82 25.28
N TRP A 321 14.88 10.44 26.48
CA TRP A 321 15.47 9.11 26.70
C TRP A 321 14.53 7.96 26.33
N ILE A 322 13.22 8.16 26.46
CA ILE A 322 12.20 7.20 26.04
C ILE A 322 12.22 7.03 24.51
N ASP A 323 12.29 8.13 23.76
CA ASP A 323 12.35 8.09 22.29
C ASP A 323 13.65 7.42 21.81
N ALA A 324 14.77 7.68 22.48
CA ALA A 324 16.03 6.98 22.22
C ALA A 324 15.92 5.47 22.51
N GLY A 325 15.23 5.08 23.58
CA GLY A 325 14.93 3.68 23.90
C GLY A 325 14.14 2.99 22.77
N TYR A 326 13.15 3.67 22.18
CA TYR A 326 12.39 3.15 21.03
C TYR A 326 13.20 3.02 19.73
N VAL A 327 14.42 3.55 19.64
CA VAL A 327 15.31 3.35 18.50
C VAL A 327 16.40 2.33 18.84
N LEU A 328 17.10 2.55 19.96
CA LEU A 328 18.27 1.76 20.32
C LEU A 328 17.91 0.33 20.74
N ILE A 329 16.86 0.11 21.53
CA ILE A 329 16.47 -1.24 21.97
C ILE A 329 16.05 -2.12 20.78
N PRO A 330 15.14 -1.68 19.89
CA PRO A 330 14.79 -2.44 18.68
C PRO A 330 15.98 -2.73 17.78
N THR A 331 16.90 -1.78 17.65
CA THR A 331 18.14 -1.97 16.86
C THR A 331 19.03 -3.04 17.50
N LEU A 332 19.24 -3.00 18.82
CA LEU A 332 20.01 -4.01 19.56
C LEU A 332 19.39 -5.40 19.40
N ILE A 333 18.07 -5.51 19.54
CA ILE A 333 17.36 -6.78 19.32
C ILE A 333 17.57 -7.27 17.89
N GLY A 334 17.42 -6.39 16.90
CA GLY A 334 17.66 -6.72 15.49
C GLY A 334 19.09 -7.17 15.23
N MET A 335 20.09 -6.55 15.86
CA MET A 335 21.50 -6.96 15.74
C MET A 335 21.73 -8.33 16.35
N ILE A 336 21.18 -8.61 17.54
CA ILE A 336 21.28 -9.93 18.18
C ILE A 336 20.71 -11.01 17.26
N ILE A 337 19.50 -10.79 16.72
CA ILE A 337 18.86 -11.73 15.80
C ILE A 337 19.72 -11.92 14.53
N GLY A 338 20.22 -10.83 13.94
CA GLY A 338 21.08 -10.89 12.75
C GLY A 338 22.36 -11.68 12.98
N ILE A 339 23.02 -11.49 14.12
CA ILE A 339 24.25 -12.22 14.48
C ILE A 339 23.96 -13.70 14.71
N MET A 340 22.87 -14.03 15.42
CA MET A 340 22.49 -15.43 15.70
C MET A 340 22.21 -16.22 14.42
N ASN A 341 21.60 -15.58 13.42
CA ASN A 341 21.23 -16.26 12.18
C ASN A 341 22.38 -16.38 11.19
N ASN A 342 23.26 -15.37 11.14
CA ASN A 342 24.28 -15.31 10.08
C ASN A 342 25.64 -15.86 10.50
N GLY A 343 25.82 -16.20 11.78
CA GLY A 343 27.04 -16.81 12.29
C GLY A 343 28.27 -15.96 11.99
N PHE A 344 28.52 -14.96 12.84
CA PHE A 344 29.86 -14.39 12.92
C PHE A 344 30.83 -15.32 13.63
#